data_AF-A0A0U5HYH5-F1
#
_entry.id   AF-A0A0U5HYH5-F1
#
_cell.length_a   1.000
_cell.length_b   1.000
_cell.length_c   1.000
_cell.angle_alpha   90.00
_cell.angle_beta   90.00
_cell.angle_gamma   90.00
#
_symmetry.space_group_name_H-M   'P 1'
#
loop_
_entity.id
_entity.type
_entity.pdbx_description
1 polymer ?
#
loop_
_entity_poly.entity_id
_entity_poly.type
_entity_poly.pdbx_seq_one_letter_code
_entity_poly.pdbx_strand_id
1 'polypeptide(L)'
;MDSSCAHTDDGYGSQFPAIFETGATVLVATAGSPADYDIDLEALATFGTGLDTAIVVTTATPATETIEAFAARTGVSERPALKLVDATGTRPAYGAPYDEIPILSTTGPDDLERLLVALADLTESSVRSPARRHLVVRSLSLLLEANPVKRITTVLERIRAYRSSSGLCLFGFDYTNYDEATLAALSEHVDGVLWVRERAADQPAFEYEPTTHQL
;
A
#
# COMPACT_ATOMS: atom_id res chain seq x y z
N MET A 1 -39.46 -23.22 8.50
CA MET A 1 -38.43 -22.75 9.43
C MET A 1 -37.11 -23.12 8.79
N ASP A 2 -36.59 -22.24 7.95
CA ASP A 2 -35.21 -22.34 7.45
C ASP A 2 -34.58 -20.97 7.70
N SER A 3 -33.88 -20.88 8.82
CA SER A 3 -33.01 -19.75 9.12
C SER A 3 -31.70 -20.00 8.38
N SER A 4 -31.55 -19.36 7.22
CA SER A 4 -30.27 -19.22 6.53
C SER A 4 -29.33 -18.42 7.42
N CYS A 5 -28.28 -19.07 7.94
CA CYS A 5 -27.17 -18.37 8.58
C CYS A 5 -26.55 -17.41 7.55
N ALA A 6 -26.67 -16.11 7.79
CA ALA A 6 -25.80 -15.13 7.17
C ALA A 6 -24.38 -15.40 7.69
N HIS A 7 -23.52 -15.92 6.82
CA HIS A 7 -22.09 -15.91 7.05
C HIS A 7 -21.67 -14.46 6.82
N THR A 8 -21.50 -13.70 7.89
CA THR A 8 -20.81 -12.42 7.82
C THR A 8 -19.38 -12.78 7.45
N ASP A 9 -19.01 -12.48 6.21
CA ASP A 9 -17.63 -12.49 5.75
C ASP A 9 -16.94 -11.34 6.48
N ASP A 10 -16.56 -11.60 7.74
CA ASP A 10 -15.65 -10.74 8.47
C ASP A 10 -14.34 -10.85 7.70
N GLY A 11 -14.04 -9.87 6.86
CA GLY A 11 -12.82 -9.84 6.05
C GLY A 11 -11.54 -10.02 6.89
N TYR A 12 -10.37 -9.78 6.29
CA TYR A 12 -9.09 -10.06 6.94
C TYR A 12 -8.82 -9.27 8.24
N GLY A 13 -9.71 -8.35 8.62
CA GLY A 13 -9.59 -7.45 9.77
C GLY A 13 -9.26 -8.13 11.11
N SER A 14 -9.68 -9.39 11.34
CA SER A 14 -9.35 -10.14 12.57
C SER A 14 -7.97 -10.81 12.56
N GLN A 15 -7.25 -10.78 11.43
CA GLN A 15 -5.98 -11.48 11.22
C GLN A 15 -4.77 -10.54 11.22
N PHE A 16 -4.96 -9.23 11.04
CA PHE A 16 -3.86 -8.29 11.01
C PHE A 16 -3.18 -8.16 12.38
N PRO A 17 -1.85 -8.05 12.44
CA PRO A 17 -1.15 -7.81 13.69
C PRO A 17 -1.45 -6.42 14.24
N ALA A 18 -1.53 -6.29 15.57
CA ALA A 18 -1.87 -5.05 16.29
C ALA A 18 -0.97 -3.85 15.95
N ILE A 19 0.24 -4.08 15.42
CA ILE A 19 1.18 -3.03 14.98
C ILE A 19 0.59 -2.14 13.86
N PHE A 20 -0.42 -2.62 13.12
CA PHE A 20 -1.11 -1.82 12.11
C PHE A 20 -1.94 -0.69 12.73
N GLU A 21 -2.37 -0.81 13.99
CA GLU A 21 -3.11 0.25 14.68
C GLU A 21 -2.22 1.46 15.03
N THR A 22 -0.89 1.28 15.05
CA THR A 22 0.06 2.33 15.49
C THR A 22 0.55 3.23 14.35
N GLY A 23 0.19 2.96 13.10
CA GLY A 23 0.72 3.66 11.93
C GLY A 23 2.11 3.18 11.49
N ALA A 24 2.38 1.89 11.70
CA ALA A 24 3.67 1.29 11.36
C ALA A 24 3.97 1.28 9.85
N THR A 25 5.26 1.20 9.56
CA THR A 25 5.85 0.88 8.26
C THR A 25 6.01 -0.62 8.15
N VAL A 26 5.34 -1.24 7.19
CA VAL A 26 5.36 -2.68 7.04
C VAL A 26 5.69 -3.04 5.61
N LEU A 27 6.67 -3.93 5.45
CA LEU A 27 6.91 -4.62 4.19
C LEU A 27 5.97 -5.82 4.11
N VAL A 28 5.05 -5.83 3.16
CA VAL A 28 4.11 -6.93 2.92
C VAL A 28 4.75 -7.89 1.93
N ALA A 29 5.29 -8.99 2.44
CA ALA A 29 6.04 -9.98 1.67
C ALA A 29 5.11 -11.12 1.22
N THR A 30 4.96 -11.29 -0.10
CA THR A 30 4.10 -12.31 -0.72
C THR A 30 4.92 -13.25 -1.62
N ALA A 31 4.44 -14.49 -1.78
CA ALA A 31 4.91 -15.38 -2.83
C ALA A 31 4.20 -15.00 -4.14
N GLY A 32 4.90 -14.35 -5.06
CA GLY A 32 4.29 -13.77 -6.26
C GLY A 32 3.84 -12.32 -6.06
N SER A 33 3.07 -11.81 -7.03
CA SER A 33 2.65 -10.41 -7.11
C SER A 33 1.86 -9.97 -5.86
N PRO A 34 2.33 -8.94 -5.12
CA PRO A 34 1.61 -8.44 -3.95
C PRO A 34 0.21 -7.89 -4.28
N ALA A 35 0.02 -7.44 -5.52
CA ALA A 35 -1.26 -6.89 -5.98
C ALA A 35 -2.36 -7.97 -6.07
N ASP A 36 -2.00 -9.25 -6.18
CA ASP A 36 -2.95 -10.35 -6.33
C ASP A 36 -3.70 -10.65 -5.03
N TYR A 37 -3.07 -10.34 -3.89
CA TYR A 37 -3.64 -10.59 -2.56
C TYR A 37 -4.33 -9.36 -1.97
N ASP A 38 -4.02 -8.16 -2.50
CA ASP A 38 -4.80 -6.97 -2.20
C ASP A 38 -4.80 -6.62 -0.68
N ILE A 39 -3.82 -7.14 0.06
CA ILE A 39 -3.65 -7.04 1.53
C ILE A 39 -3.47 -5.60 1.97
N ASP A 40 -2.80 -4.80 1.14
CA ASP A 40 -2.57 -3.39 1.35
C ASP A 40 -3.86 -2.57 1.36
N LEU A 41 -4.72 -2.80 0.38
CA LEU A 41 -6.03 -2.16 0.27
C LEU A 41 -6.99 -2.64 1.37
N GLU A 42 -6.88 -3.91 1.77
CA GLU A 42 -7.67 -4.44 2.89
C GLU A 42 -7.26 -3.84 4.23
N ALA A 43 -5.96 -3.70 4.48
CA ALA A 43 -5.46 -3.02 5.66
C ALA A 43 -5.93 -1.56 5.70
N LEU A 44 -5.93 -0.86 4.55
CA LEU A 44 -6.50 0.50 4.46
C LEU A 44 -7.99 0.54 4.80
N ALA A 45 -8.78 -0.42 4.31
CA ALA A 45 -10.20 -0.51 4.61
C ALA A 45 -10.46 -0.84 6.09
N THR A 46 -9.63 -1.70 6.68
CA THR A 46 -9.76 -2.14 8.08
C THR A 46 -9.39 -1.03 9.06
N PHE A 47 -8.29 -0.31 8.82
CA PHE A 47 -7.69 0.59 9.81
C PHE A 47 -7.87 2.09 9.50
N GLY A 48 -8.25 2.43 8.26
CA GLY A 48 -8.58 3.78 7.86
C GLY A 48 -10.01 4.18 8.27
N THR A 49 -10.25 5.49 8.33
CA THR A 49 -11.57 6.06 8.63
C THR A 49 -11.97 7.09 7.58
N GLY A 50 -13.23 7.54 7.61
CA GLY A 50 -13.77 8.55 6.69
C GLY A 50 -13.09 9.92 6.77
N LEU A 51 -12.36 10.18 7.85
CA LEU A 51 -11.58 11.40 8.03
C LEU A 51 -10.19 11.29 7.39
N ASP A 52 -9.67 10.08 7.28
CA ASP A 52 -8.31 9.81 6.84
C ASP A 52 -8.15 10.00 5.32
N THR A 53 -6.91 10.08 4.86
CA THR A 53 -6.56 10.07 3.42
C THR A 53 -5.58 8.94 3.17
N ALA A 54 -5.73 8.22 2.07
CA ALA A 54 -4.76 7.22 1.64
C ALA A 54 -4.18 7.58 0.28
N ILE A 55 -2.85 7.72 0.23
CA ILE A 55 -2.12 7.89 -1.03
C ILE A 55 -1.61 6.52 -1.46
N VAL A 56 -2.04 6.04 -2.62
CA VAL A 56 -1.69 4.72 -3.16
C VAL A 56 -0.85 4.89 -4.42
N VAL A 57 0.36 4.34 -4.41
CA VAL A 57 1.25 4.27 -5.57
C VAL A 57 1.08 2.92 -6.24
N THR A 58 0.69 2.92 -7.50
CA THR A 58 0.54 1.71 -8.29
C THR A 58 1.65 1.58 -9.32
N THR A 59 2.17 0.37 -9.51
CA THR A 59 3.30 0.09 -10.43
C THR A 59 2.97 -1.04 -11.41
N ALA A 60 2.13 -2.00 -11.00
CA ALA A 60 1.67 -3.12 -11.83
C ALA A 60 0.22 -2.92 -12.29
N THR A 61 -0.68 -2.77 -11.31
CA THR A 61 -2.12 -2.61 -11.52
C THR A 61 -2.47 -1.13 -11.74
N PRO A 62 -3.20 -0.74 -12.79
CA PRO A 62 -3.58 0.65 -13.02
C PRO A 62 -4.37 1.26 -11.85
N ALA A 63 -4.38 2.59 -11.78
CA ALA A 63 -5.11 3.32 -10.74
C ALA A 63 -6.62 3.03 -10.77
N THR A 64 -7.22 2.90 -11.96
CA THR A 64 -8.67 2.62 -12.10
C THR A 64 -9.06 1.28 -11.51
N GLU A 65 -8.29 0.23 -11.82
CA GLU A 65 -8.52 -1.11 -11.25
C GLU A 65 -8.30 -1.13 -9.74
N THR A 66 -7.30 -0.39 -9.24
CA THR A 66 -7.06 -0.24 -7.80
C THR A 66 -8.23 0.48 -7.09
N ILE A 67 -8.82 1.49 -7.72
CA ILE A 67 -10.01 2.18 -7.20
C ILE A 67 -11.20 1.22 -7.11
N GLU A 68 -11.45 0.46 -8.18
CA GLU A 68 -12.54 -0.52 -8.23
C GLU A 68 -12.36 -1.60 -7.17
N ALA A 69 -11.14 -2.12 -7.02
CA ALA A 69 -10.80 -3.10 -5.99
C ALA A 69 -11.03 -2.54 -4.59
N PHE A 70 -10.60 -1.30 -4.30
CA PHE A 70 -10.83 -0.69 -3.00
C PHE A 70 -12.31 -0.40 -2.73
N ALA A 71 -13.07 0.01 -3.74
CA ALA A 71 -14.51 0.26 -3.64
C ALA A 71 -15.31 -1.03 -3.35
N ALA A 72 -14.91 -2.15 -3.97
CA ALA A 72 -15.59 -3.44 -3.84
C ALA A 72 -15.53 -4.06 -2.43
N ARG A 73 -14.60 -3.61 -1.58
CA ARG A 73 -14.52 -4.08 -0.19
C ARG A 73 -15.84 -3.74 0.51
N THR A 74 -16.51 -4.69 1.14
CA THR A 74 -17.79 -4.46 1.82
C THR A 74 -17.60 -4.34 3.33
N GLY A 75 -18.62 -3.86 4.07
CA GLY A 75 -18.59 -3.82 5.54
C GLY A 75 -17.95 -2.58 6.18
N VAL A 76 -17.27 -1.73 5.41
CA VAL A 76 -16.67 -0.48 5.93
C VAL A 76 -17.47 0.73 5.45
N SER A 77 -18.23 1.35 6.36
CA SER A 77 -19.08 2.52 6.08
C SER A 77 -18.30 3.83 5.97
N GLU A 78 -17.09 3.89 6.55
CA GLU A 78 -16.23 5.08 6.55
C GLU A 78 -14.83 4.68 6.11
N ARG A 79 -14.40 5.14 4.93
CA ARG A 79 -13.08 4.81 4.35
C ARG A 79 -12.24 6.05 4.10
N PRO A 80 -10.90 5.93 4.13
CA PRO A 80 -10.04 7.04 3.80
C PRO A 80 -10.33 7.55 2.37
N ALA A 81 -10.27 8.86 2.20
CA ALA A 81 -10.31 9.46 0.88
C ALA A 81 -9.08 9.01 0.08
N LEU A 82 -9.30 8.38 -1.08
CA LEU A 82 -8.21 7.90 -1.92
C LEU A 82 -7.57 9.02 -2.74
N LYS A 83 -6.26 8.91 -2.95
CA LYS A 83 -5.47 9.61 -3.96
C LYS A 83 -4.47 8.63 -4.55
N LEU A 84 -4.21 8.69 -5.85
CA LEU A 84 -3.34 7.71 -6.51
C LEU A 84 -2.22 8.36 -7.29
N VAL A 85 -1.04 7.72 -7.24
CA VAL A 85 0.02 7.90 -8.22
C VAL A 85 0.07 6.66 -9.09
N ASP A 86 -0.30 6.79 -10.36
CA ASP A 86 -0.23 5.72 -11.35
C ASP A 86 1.14 5.71 -12.02
N ALA A 87 2.01 4.80 -11.59
CA ALA A 87 3.34 4.60 -12.15
C ALA A 87 3.41 3.37 -13.07
N THR A 88 2.27 2.90 -13.59
CA THR A 88 2.25 1.80 -14.58
C THR A 88 2.74 2.24 -15.97
N GLY A 89 2.80 3.55 -16.23
CA GLY A 89 3.12 4.12 -17.55
C GLY A 89 2.00 3.97 -18.59
N THR A 90 0.83 3.46 -18.20
CA THR A 90 -0.31 3.23 -19.12
C THR A 90 -1.14 4.48 -19.40
N ARG A 91 -1.09 5.48 -18.50
CA ARG A 91 -1.83 6.74 -18.62
C ARG A 91 -0.87 7.87 -19.05
N PRO A 92 -1.29 8.78 -19.94
CA PRO A 92 -0.51 9.99 -20.22
C PRO A 92 -0.25 10.75 -18.92
N ALA A 93 0.97 11.25 -18.71
CA ALA A 93 1.45 11.88 -17.47
C ALA A 93 0.64 13.11 -16.97
N TYR A 94 -0.41 13.51 -17.69
CA TYR A 94 -1.36 14.56 -17.33
C TYR A 94 -2.79 14.03 -17.43
N GLY A 95 -3.31 13.49 -16.33
CA GLY A 95 -4.74 13.23 -16.16
C GLY A 95 -5.49 14.51 -15.80
N ALA A 96 -6.69 14.70 -16.35
CA ALA A 96 -7.53 15.85 -16.02
C ALA A 96 -7.96 15.79 -14.53
N PRO A 97 -7.85 16.90 -13.77
CA PRO A 97 -8.09 16.93 -12.31
C PRO A 97 -9.59 16.88 -11.91
N TYR A 98 -10.46 16.32 -12.74
CA TYR A 98 -11.92 16.31 -12.53
C TYR A 98 -12.48 14.94 -12.13
N ASP A 99 -11.63 13.93 -11.95
CA ASP A 99 -12.05 12.67 -11.32
C ASP A 99 -12.25 12.90 -9.81
N GLU A 100 -13.32 12.32 -9.24
CA GLU A 100 -13.65 12.41 -7.80
C GLU A 100 -12.50 11.94 -6.90
N ILE A 101 -11.65 11.05 -7.44
CA ILE A 101 -10.43 10.56 -6.83
C ILE A 101 -9.23 11.16 -7.59
N PRO A 102 -8.39 11.99 -6.95
CA PRO A 102 -7.20 12.56 -7.60
C PRO A 102 -6.21 11.48 -8.04
N ILE A 103 -5.84 11.48 -9.33
CA ILE A 103 -4.85 10.58 -9.92
C ILE A 103 -3.78 11.40 -10.64
N LEU A 104 -2.51 11.22 -10.27
CA LEU A 104 -1.36 11.73 -11.03
C LEU A 104 -0.62 10.54 -11.65
N SER A 105 -0.09 10.69 -12.85
CA SER A 105 0.57 9.60 -13.57
C SER A 105 2.04 9.90 -13.82
N THR A 106 2.90 8.89 -13.67
CA THR A 106 4.30 8.94 -14.10
C THR A 106 4.46 8.20 -15.44
N THR A 107 5.67 8.23 -16.01
CA THR A 107 5.96 7.50 -17.25
C THR A 107 6.18 5.99 -17.03
N GLY A 108 6.30 5.55 -15.77
CA GLY A 108 6.64 4.17 -15.43
C GLY A 108 7.28 4.05 -14.03
N PRO A 109 7.60 2.81 -13.61
CA PRO A 109 8.23 2.53 -12.31
C PRO A 109 9.72 2.96 -12.22
N ASP A 110 10.34 3.28 -13.36
CA ASP A 110 11.72 3.77 -13.44
C ASP A 110 11.86 5.26 -13.08
N ASP A 111 10.78 6.04 -13.24
CA ASP A 111 10.75 7.49 -13.01
C ASP A 111 10.46 7.86 -11.55
N LEU A 112 11.44 7.58 -10.69
CA LEU A 112 11.36 7.88 -9.25
C LEU A 112 11.27 9.38 -8.95
N GLU A 113 11.76 10.24 -9.84
CA GLU A 113 11.69 11.69 -9.64
C GLU A 113 10.26 12.20 -9.82
N ARG A 114 9.60 11.80 -10.92
CA ARG A 114 8.18 12.15 -11.12
C ARG A 114 7.28 11.51 -10.08
N LEU A 115 7.61 10.31 -9.60
CA LEU A 115 6.91 9.68 -8.49
C LEU A 115 6.93 10.59 -7.24
N LEU A 116 8.09 11.11 -6.87
CA LEU A 116 8.23 12.00 -5.70
C LEU A 116 7.53 13.35 -5.90
N VAL A 117 7.57 13.91 -7.11
CA VAL A 117 6.82 15.14 -7.44
C VAL A 117 5.32 14.90 -7.31
N ALA A 118 4.80 13.80 -7.86
CA ALA A 118 3.38 13.45 -7.77
C ALA A 118 2.93 13.25 -6.31
N LEU A 119 3.75 12.59 -5.48
CA LEU A 119 3.47 12.44 -4.04
C LEU A 119 3.42 13.79 -3.31
N ALA A 120 4.30 14.74 -3.67
CA ALA A 120 4.28 16.09 -3.11
C ALA A 120 3.00 16.84 -3.48
N ASP A 121 2.62 16.84 -4.76
CA ASP A 121 1.42 17.53 -5.26
C ASP A 121 0.13 17.00 -4.61
N LEU A 122 0.01 15.67 -4.47
CA LEU A 122 -1.13 15.03 -3.79
C LEU A 122 -1.15 15.33 -2.28
N THR A 123 0.02 15.55 -1.68
CA THR A 123 0.15 15.89 -0.27
C THR A 123 -0.24 17.35 0.00
N GLU A 124 0.29 18.30 -0.79
CA GLU A 124 0.06 19.74 -0.64
C GLU A 124 -1.38 20.16 -0.94
N SER A 125 -2.04 19.47 -1.87
CA SER A 125 -3.46 19.69 -2.22
C SER A 125 -4.44 19.25 -1.13
N SER A 126 -3.97 18.58 -0.07
CA SER A 126 -4.83 18.17 1.04
C SER A 126 -5.08 19.35 1.98
N VAL A 127 -6.34 19.70 2.22
CA VAL A 127 -6.70 20.61 3.32
C VAL A 127 -6.08 20.05 4.61
N ARG A 128 -5.48 20.92 5.44
CA ARG A 128 -4.87 20.56 6.75
C ARG A 128 -5.93 20.02 7.71
N SER A 129 -6.40 18.81 7.45
CA SER A 129 -7.17 18.02 8.40
C SER A 129 -6.18 17.38 9.38
N PRO A 130 -6.49 17.31 10.68
CA PRO A 130 -5.70 16.56 11.65
C PRO A 130 -5.76 15.03 11.44
N ALA A 131 -6.45 14.56 10.39
CA ALA A 131 -6.64 13.15 10.10
C ALA A 131 -5.38 12.45 9.59
N ARG A 132 -5.35 11.12 9.72
CA ARG A 132 -4.20 10.30 9.37
C ARG A 132 -4.07 10.27 7.85
N ARG A 133 -2.83 10.36 7.39
CA ARG A 133 -2.49 10.16 5.99
C ARG A 133 -1.70 8.86 5.87
N HIS A 134 -2.35 7.87 5.28
CA HIS A 134 -1.78 6.57 4.96
C HIS A 134 -1.05 6.63 3.63
N LEU A 135 -0.04 5.76 3.46
CA LEU A 135 0.74 5.63 2.25
C LEU A 135 0.88 4.16 1.89
N VAL A 136 0.62 3.81 0.64
CA VAL A 136 0.79 2.45 0.14
C VAL A 136 1.58 2.49 -1.14
N VAL A 137 2.61 1.65 -1.27
CA VAL A 137 3.21 1.32 -2.56
C VAL A 137 2.88 -0.14 -2.84
N ARG A 138 1.99 -0.36 -3.81
CA ARG A 138 1.38 -1.68 -4.04
C ARG A 138 2.41 -2.74 -4.41
N SER A 139 3.47 -2.36 -5.12
CA SER A 139 4.58 -3.26 -5.44
C SER A 139 5.89 -2.48 -5.59
N LEU A 140 6.84 -2.74 -4.69
CA LEU A 140 8.23 -2.33 -4.79
C LEU A 140 9.01 -3.17 -5.79
N SER A 141 8.58 -4.41 -6.07
CA SER A 141 9.26 -5.32 -6.99
C SER A 141 9.46 -4.65 -8.35
N LEU A 142 8.44 -4.01 -8.92
CA LEU A 142 8.61 -3.32 -10.21
C LEU A 142 9.51 -2.08 -10.15
N LEU A 143 9.59 -1.41 -9.00
CA LEU A 143 10.56 -0.33 -8.81
C LEU A 143 12.01 -0.89 -8.76
N LEU A 144 12.19 -2.04 -8.11
CA LEU A 144 13.48 -2.74 -7.97
C LEU A 144 13.94 -3.42 -9.27
N GLU A 145 13.02 -3.84 -10.13
CA GLU A 145 13.36 -4.33 -11.47
C GLU A 145 13.98 -3.21 -12.32
N ALA A 146 13.40 -2.00 -12.22
CA ALA A 146 13.85 -0.83 -12.98
C ALA A 146 15.05 -0.08 -12.36
N ASN A 147 15.35 -0.30 -11.08
CA ASN A 147 16.33 0.50 -10.34
C ASN A 147 17.17 -0.33 -9.37
N PRO A 148 18.44 0.04 -9.13
CA PRO A 148 19.27 -0.64 -8.14
C PRO A 148 18.70 -0.48 -6.73
N VAL A 149 18.82 -1.54 -5.91
CA VAL A 149 18.31 -1.61 -4.51
C VAL A 149 18.68 -0.37 -3.71
N LYS A 150 19.94 0.09 -3.78
CA LYS A 150 20.41 1.30 -3.07
C LYS A 150 19.64 2.58 -3.43
N ARG A 151 19.20 2.71 -4.68
CA ARG A 151 18.39 3.87 -5.11
C ARG A 151 16.98 3.76 -4.53
N ILE A 152 16.40 2.56 -4.53
CA ILE A 152 15.08 2.31 -3.94
C ILE A 152 15.09 2.57 -2.44
N THR A 153 16.06 2.04 -1.69
CA THR A 153 16.15 2.27 -0.24
C THR A 153 16.32 3.75 0.11
N THR A 154 17.12 4.49 -0.66
CA THR A 154 17.25 5.96 -0.52
C THR A 154 15.91 6.67 -0.77
N VAL A 155 15.14 6.20 -1.75
CA VAL A 155 13.84 6.80 -2.11
C VAL A 155 12.75 6.40 -1.13
N LEU A 156 12.78 5.21 -0.51
CA LEU A 156 11.83 4.79 0.53
C LEU A 156 11.81 5.74 1.73
N GLU A 157 12.97 6.24 2.16
CA GLU A 157 13.07 7.27 3.21
C GLU A 157 12.37 8.57 2.83
N ARG A 158 12.34 8.91 1.54
CA ARG A 158 11.64 10.11 1.05
C ARG A 158 10.15 9.86 0.87
N ILE A 159 9.80 8.67 0.34
CA ILE A 159 8.42 8.24 0.13
C ILE A 159 7.67 8.21 1.47
N ARG A 160 8.24 7.60 2.52
CA ARG A 160 7.57 7.52 3.83
C ARG A 160 7.22 8.89 4.40
N ALA A 161 8.00 9.93 4.11
CA ALA A 161 7.79 11.26 4.67
C ALA A 161 6.47 11.90 4.22
N TYR A 162 5.83 11.37 3.18
CA TYR A 162 4.52 11.84 2.75
C TYR A 162 3.37 11.35 3.63
N ARG A 163 3.57 10.34 4.48
CA ARG A 163 2.57 9.85 5.44
C ARG A 163 2.56 10.70 6.73
N SER A 164 1.46 10.64 7.49
CA SER A 164 1.44 11.18 8.87
C SER A 164 2.06 10.20 9.86
N SER A 165 2.56 10.65 11.02
CA SER A 165 3.20 9.79 12.02
C SER A 165 2.34 8.61 12.51
N SER A 166 1.01 8.74 12.50
CA SER A 166 0.04 7.69 12.87
C SER A 166 -0.65 7.03 11.67
N GLY A 167 -0.23 7.35 10.44
CA GLY A 167 -0.76 6.76 9.21
C GLY A 167 0.00 5.51 8.82
N LEU A 168 -0.72 4.47 8.43
CA LEU A 168 -0.13 3.23 7.90
C LEU A 168 0.79 3.50 6.71
N CYS A 169 1.88 2.74 6.63
CA CYS A 169 2.76 2.73 5.47
C CYS A 169 3.03 1.31 5.03
N LEU A 170 2.53 0.92 3.87
CA LEU A 170 2.64 -0.45 3.39
C LEU A 170 3.44 -0.49 2.09
N PHE A 171 4.37 -1.42 2.01
CA PHE A 171 5.18 -1.67 0.83
C PHE A 171 5.00 -3.13 0.40
N GLY A 172 4.34 -3.37 -0.73
CA GLY A 172 4.21 -4.72 -1.27
C GLY A 172 5.53 -5.21 -1.88
N PHE A 173 5.91 -6.45 -1.63
CA PHE A 173 7.15 -7.05 -2.11
C PHE A 173 7.00 -8.54 -2.40
N ASP A 174 7.33 -8.95 -3.63
CA ASP A 174 7.43 -10.36 -3.99
C ASP A 174 8.81 -10.90 -3.56
N TYR A 175 8.84 -11.69 -2.49
CA TYR A 175 10.10 -12.22 -1.95
C TYR A 175 10.71 -13.34 -2.79
N THR A 176 9.99 -13.88 -3.78
CA THR A 176 10.48 -15.01 -4.60
C THR A 176 11.38 -14.55 -5.75
N ASN A 177 11.28 -13.27 -6.13
CA ASN A 177 12.02 -12.68 -7.25
C ASN A 177 13.32 -11.97 -6.83
N TYR A 178 13.60 -11.90 -5.53
CA TYR A 178 14.76 -11.19 -4.99
C TYR A 178 15.50 -12.04 -3.96
N ASP A 179 16.79 -11.75 -3.79
CA ASP A 179 17.63 -12.43 -2.83
C ASP A 179 17.41 -11.92 -1.39
N GLU A 180 17.92 -12.70 -0.43
CA GLU A 180 17.87 -12.36 0.99
C GLU A 180 18.56 -11.02 1.30
N ALA A 181 19.61 -10.68 0.55
CA ALA A 181 20.31 -9.41 0.71
C ALA A 181 19.43 -8.20 0.36
N THR A 182 18.60 -8.31 -0.69
CA THR A 182 17.63 -7.27 -1.07
C THR A 182 16.55 -7.14 0.01
N LEU A 183 16.00 -8.26 0.49
CA LEU A 183 15.01 -8.24 1.56
C LEU A 183 15.59 -7.62 2.85
N ALA A 184 16.80 -7.99 3.23
CA ALA A 184 17.49 -7.42 4.39
C ALA A 184 17.67 -5.90 4.24
N ALA A 185 18.12 -5.44 3.07
CA ALA A 185 18.29 -4.02 2.78
C ALA A 185 16.96 -3.24 2.85
N LEU A 186 15.83 -3.82 2.40
CA LEU A 186 14.51 -3.19 2.56
C LEU A 186 14.02 -3.23 4.00
N SER A 187 14.34 -4.30 4.73
CA SER A 187 13.95 -4.51 6.13
C SER A 187 14.60 -3.47 7.05
N GLU A 188 15.76 -2.93 6.69
CA GLU A 188 16.43 -1.82 7.39
C GLU A 188 15.60 -0.53 7.43
N HIS A 189 14.54 -0.45 6.63
CA HIS A 189 13.73 0.73 6.39
C HIS A 189 12.28 0.56 6.86
N VAL A 190 11.88 -0.57 7.43
CA VAL A 190 10.51 -0.78 7.91
C VAL A 190 10.52 -1.13 9.39
N ASP A 191 9.35 -1.10 10.03
CA ASP A 191 9.15 -1.50 11.43
C ASP A 191 8.92 -3.02 11.55
N GLY A 192 8.56 -3.69 10.46
CA GLY A 192 8.54 -5.14 10.37
C GLY A 192 8.13 -5.66 9.00
N VAL A 193 8.22 -6.97 8.85
CA VAL A 193 7.79 -7.71 7.65
C VAL A 193 6.52 -8.49 7.99
N LEU A 194 5.49 -8.31 7.17
CA LEU A 194 4.29 -9.13 7.18
C LEU A 194 4.43 -10.20 6.10
N TRP A 195 4.67 -11.43 6.51
CA TRP A 195 4.71 -12.59 5.63
C TRP A 195 3.29 -13.07 5.34
N VAL A 196 2.94 -13.08 4.05
CA VAL A 196 1.64 -13.55 3.56
C VAL A 196 1.82 -14.95 3.01
N ARG A 197 1.19 -15.93 3.65
CA ARG A 197 1.22 -17.34 3.23
C ARG A 197 -0.15 -17.79 2.75
N GLU A 198 -0.24 -18.37 1.57
CA GLU A 198 -1.48 -18.96 1.08
C GLU A 198 -1.85 -20.20 1.93
N ARG A 199 -3.09 -20.27 2.42
CA ARG A 199 -3.66 -21.50 2.98
C ARG A 199 -4.59 -22.15 1.96
N ALA A 200 -4.80 -23.46 2.13
CA ALA A 200 -5.67 -24.29 1.30
C ALA A 200 -7.18 -23.94 1.31
N ALA A 201 -7.58 -22.80 1.90
CA ALA A 201 -8.98 -22.40 2.08
C ALA A 201 -9.24 -20.91 1.75
N ASP A 202 -8.49 -20.36 0.78
CA ASP A 202 -8.65 -18.99 0.23
C ASP A 202 -8.51 -17.83 1.23
N GLN A 203 -7.98 -18.08 2.43
CA GLN A 203 -7.61 -17.05 3.39
C GLN A 203 -6.09 -17.05 3.60
N PRO A 204 -5.33 -16.03 3.14
CA PRO A 204 -3.95 -15.84 3.53
C PRO A 204 -3.77 -15.87 5.04
N ALA A 205 -2.76 -16.61 5.49
CA ALA A 205 -2.28 -16.54 6.86
C ALA A 205 -1.18 -15.48 6.95
N PHE A 206 -1.24 -14.66 7.99
CA PHE A 206 -0.26 -13.64 8.26
C PHE A 206 0.69 -14.04 9.38
N GLU A 207 1.97 -13.82 9.17
CA GLU A 207 3.02 -13.93 10.18
C GLU A 207 3.80 -12.63 10.19
N TYR A 208 3.86 -11.96 11.33
CA TYR A 208 4.56 -10.69 11.46
C TYR A 208 5.89 -10.85 12.19
N GLU A 209 6.93 -10.33 11.57
CA GLU A 209 8.29 -10.33 12.08
C GLU A 209 8.74 -8.87 12.29
N PRO A 210 8.88 -8.40 13.55
CA PRO A 210 9.42 -7.08 13.83
C PRO A 210 10.87 -6.98 13.34
N THR A 211 11.20 -5.90 12.63
CA THR A 211 12.60 -5.60 12.29
C THR A 211 13.22 -4.91 13.50
N THR A 212 14.43 -5.32 13.88
CA THR A 212 15.08 -4.82 15.09
C THR A 212 15.69 -3.45 14.82
N HIS A 213 14.87 -2.42 14.60
CA HIS A 213 15.30 -1.04 14.75
C HIS A 213 14.97 -0.57 16.16
N GLN A 214 15.75 -1.06 17.12
CA GLN A 214 15.99 -0.25 18.30
C GLN A 214 16.79 0.97 17.84
N LEU A 215 16.20 2.16 17.93
CA LEU A 215 16.80 3.38 18.46
C LEU A 215 15.72 4.44 18.73
#